data_AF-A0A945M5Q0-F1
#
_entry.id   AF-A0A945M5Q0-F1
#
_cell.length_a   1.000
_cell.length_b   1.000
_cell.length_c   1.000
_cell.angle_alpha   90.00
_cell.angle_beta   90.00
_cell.angle_gamma   90.00
#
_symmetry.space_group_name_H-M   'P 1'
#
loop_
_entity.id
_entity.type
_entity.pdbx_description
1 polymer ?
#
loop_
_entity_poly.entity_id
_entity_poly.type
_entity_poly.pdbx_seq_one_letter_code
_entity_poly.pdbx_strand_id
1 'polypeptide(L)'
;MTAHTMDDLVALCKRRGFIFQSNEIYGGFQGLYDYGPLGVELKNNLKHAWWSSMIYDRDDIEGLDASILTHPDVLIHSGHENTFTDPLVDCKTCKSRWKSDTILDNKCPGCGSSDLTEPRPFNLMFKTNVGPVEDGDNFAYLRPETAQQIFTNFKNILDSTARSLPFGIAQIGKAFRNEITPRNFIFRVREFEQMELEYFVKPGSDDKWHKEWVDNRINWWVEQGIPKDKLQILNVPDNDLAHYSKATVDLMYEFPHGL
;
A
#
# COMPACT_ATOMS: atom_id res chain seq x y z
N MET A 1 20.16 20.29 7.40
CA MET A 1 19.18 20.51 8.49
C MET A 1 18.30 19.28 8.54
N THR A 2 18.33 18.55 9.65
CA THR A 2 17.39 17.46 9.93
C THR A 2 16.00 18.08 10.09
N ALA A 3 14.98 17.55 9.43
CA ALA A 3 13.63 18.07 9.60
C ALA A 3 13.13 17.75 11.01
N HIS A 4 12.57 18.76 11.70
CA HIS A 4 12.06 18.59 13.06
C HIS A 4 10.55 18.39 13.08
N THR A 5 9.85 18.80 12.00
CA THR A 5 8.42 18.63 11.83
C THR A 5 8.08 18.06 10.46
N MET A 6 6.84 17.59 10.31
CA MET A 6 6.34 17.16 9.00
C MET A 6 6.19 18.32 8.02
N ASP A 7 5.79 19.49 8.49
CA ASP A 7 5.62 20.67 7.65
C ASP A 7 6.96 21.10 7.04
N ASP A 8 8.06 20.94 7.77
CA ASP A 8 9.42 21.16 7.24
C ASP A 8 9.72 20.21 6.06
N LEU A 9 9.37 18.93 6.19
CA LEU A 9 9.55 17.93 5.13
C LEU A 9 8.69 18.25 3.91
N VAL A 10 7.40 18.52 4.12
CA VAL A 10 6.46 18.85 3.04
C VAL A 10 6.91 20.12 2.29
N ALA A 11 7.28 21.17 3.04
CA ALA A 11 7.77 22.42 2.47
C ALA A 11 9.08 22.22 1.69
N LEU A 12 10.02 21.41 2.20
CA LEU A 12 11.24 21.06 1.48
C LEU A 12 10.95 20.29 0.20
N CYS A 13 10.09 19.26 0.27
CA CYS A 13 9.73 18.43 -0.86
C CYS A 13 9.17 19.28 -2.01
N LYS A 14 8.24 20.18 -1.69
CA LYS A 14 7.66 21.11 -2.66
C LYS A 14 8.71 22.08 -3.21
N ARG A 15 9.47 22.74 -2.32
CA ARG A 15 10.45 23.78 -2.71
C ARG A 15 11.60 23.24 -3.56
N ARG A 16 11.99 21.98 -3.37
CA ARG A 16 13.14 21.36 -4.05
C ARG A 16 12.75 20.41 -5.18
N GLY A 17 11.46 20.24 -5.47
CA GLY A 17 11.02 19.41 -6.59
C GLY A 17 11.12 17.91 -6.33
N PHE A 18 10.81 17.47 -5.10
CA PHE A 18 10.61 16.07 -4.78
C PHE A 18 9.17 15.64 -5.02
N ILE A 19 8.20 16.30 -4.39
CA ILE A 19 6.79 15.90 -4.41
C ILE A 19 5.91 17.14 -4.48
N PHE A 20 4.89 17.08 -5.33
CA PHE A 20 3.89 18.13 -5.53
C PHE A 20 2.49 17.58 -5.29
N GLN A 21 1.57 18.45 -4.88
CA GLN A 21 0.15 18.10 -4.86
C GLN A 21 -0.29 17.87 -6.31
N SER A 22 -0.84 16.69 -6.61
CA SER A 22 -1.30 16.43 -7.97
C SER A 22 -2.48 17.34 -8.32
N ASN A 23 -2.51 17.83 -9.56
CA ASN A 23 -3.50 18.78 -10.08
C ASN A 23 -3.56 20.12 -9.31
N GLU A 24 -2.46 20.58 -8.71
CA GLU A 24 -2.44 21.77 -7.83
C GLU A 24 -3.08 23.03 -8.46
N ILE A 25 -2.81 23.31 -9.74
CA ILE A 25 -3.35 24.49 -10.44
C ILE A 25 -4.88 24.46 -10.61
N TYR A 26 -5.50 23.28 -10.44
CA TYR A 26 -6.94 23.07 -10.49
C TYR A 26 -7.57 22.92 -9.10
N GLY A 27 -6.85 23.30 -8.04
CA GLY A 27 -7.30 23.15 -6.65
C GLY A 27 -6.80 21.87 -5.96
N GLY A 28 -6.01 21.06 -6.67
CA GLY A 28 -5.44 19.82 -6.14
C GLY A 28 -6.44 18.66 -6.10
N PHE A 29 -5.91 17.44 -6.20
CA PHE A 29 -6.68 16.22 -5.97
C PHE A 29 -6.16 15.53 -4.71
N GLN A 30 -6.87 15.75 -3.59
CA GLN A 30 -6.48 15.23 -2.28
C GLN A 30 -6.22 13.71 -2.31
N GLY A 31 -5.07 13.31 -1.76
CA GLY A 31 -4.63 11.92 -1.72
C GLY A 31 -3.86 11.47 -2.98
N LEU A 32 -3.60 12.36 -3.94
CA LEU A 32 -2.75 12.11 -5.09
C LEU A 32 -1.59 13.10 -5.12
N TYR A 33 -0.39 12.61 -5.45
CA TYR A 33 0.83 13.41 -5.49
C TYR A 33 1.68 13.05 -6.70
N ASP A 34 2.37 14.06 -7.24
CA ASP A 34 3.27 13.91 -8.38
C ASP A 34 4.72 14.01 -7.91
N TYR A 35 5.58 13.11 -8.39
CA TYR A 35 7.02 13.15 -8.08
C TYR A 35 7.74 14.06 -9.07
N GLY A 36 8.38 15.12 -8.58
CA GLY A 36 9.15 16.08 -9.36
C GLY A 36 10.55 15.57 -9.74
N PRO A 37 11.41 16.44 -10.33
CA PRO A 37 12.72 16.03 -10.87
C PRO A 37 13.64 15.32 -9.87
N LEU A 38 13.73 15.78 -8.62
CA LEU A 38 14.55 15.10 -7.60
C LEU A 38 13.83 13.89 -6.99
N GLY A 39 12.50 13.95 -6.95
CA GLY A 39 11.69 12.88 -6.38
C GLY A 39 11.69 11.63 -7.25
N VAL A 40 11.63 11.79 -8.57
CA VAL A 40 11.67 10.66 -9.50
C VAL A 40 13.03 9.96 -9.47
N GLU A 41 14.13 10.71 -9.38
CA GLU A 41 15.48 10.13 -9.23
C GLU A 41 15.62 9.35 -7.93
N LEU A 42 15.23 9.94 -6.79
CA LEU A 42 15.28 9.25 -5.50
C LEU A 42 14.41 7.98 -5.51
N LYS A 43 13.19 8.07 -6.04
CA LYS A 43 12.27 6.93 -6.12
C LYS A 43 12.84 5.82 -7.00
N ASN A 44 13.38 6.16 -8.17
CA ASN A 44 13.96 5.19 -9.09
C ASN A 44 15.21 4.53 -8.48
N ASN A 45 16.07 5.29 -7.82
CA ASN A 45 17.24 4.74 -7.14
C ASN A 45 16.86 3.73 -6.05
N LEU A 46 15.83 4.04 -5.24
CA LEU A 46 15.32 3.12 -4.23
C LEU A 46 14.73 1.85 -4.87
N LYS A 47 13.94 1.99 -5.95
CA LYS A 47 13.38 0.85 -6.69
C LYS A 47 14.48 -0.04 -7.28
N HIS A 48 15.52 0.55 -7.87
CA HIS A 48 16.65 -0.19 -8.43
C HIS A 48 17.46 -0.92 -7.35
N ALA A 49 17.73 -0.27 -6.21
CA ALA A 49 18.42 -0.91 -5.09
C ALA A 49 17.62 -2.10 -4.55
N TRP A 50 16.30 -1.95 -4.43
CA TRP A 50 15.43 -3.04 -4.00
C TRP A 50 15.42 -4.19 -5.02
N TRP A 51 15.23 -3.86 -6.30
CA TRP A 51 15.19 -4.85 -7.37
C TRP A 51 16.51 -5.62 -7.49
N SER A 52 17.66 -4.95 -7.39
CA SER A 52 18.96 -5.61 -7.34
C SER A 52 19.03 -6.61 -6.19
N SER A 53 18.69 -6.18 -4.98
CA SER A 53 18.77 -7.02 -3.78
C SER A 53 17.81 -8.22 -3.78
N MET A 54 16.70 -8.11 -4.50
CA MET A 54 15.69 -9.17 -4.58
C MET A 54 15.91 -10.10 -5.77
N ILE A 55 16.30 -9.57 -6.94
CA ILE A 55 16.35 -10.32 -8.20
C ILE A 55 17.77 -10.65 -8.65
N TYR A 56 18.71 -9.72 -8.55
CA TYR A 56 20.06 -9.92 -9.11
C TYR A 56 21.02 -10.51 -8.10
N ASP A 57 20.88 -10.15 -6.82
CA ASP A 57 21.74 -10.63 -5.75
C ASP A 57 21.26 -11.97 -5.16
N ARG A 58 20.21 -12.56 -5.75
CA ARG A 58 19.58 -13.80 -5.30
C ARG A 58 19.33 -14.75 -6.45
N ASP A 59 19.54 -16.03 -6.20
CA ASP A 59 19.31 -17.09 -7.18
C ASP A 59 17.91 -17.71 -7.08
N ASP A 60 17.03 -17.23 -6.19
CA ASP A 60 15.80 -17.91 -5.80
C ASP A 60 14.53 -17.08 -5.97
N ILE A 61 14.58 -15.94 -6.67
CA ILE A 61 13.42 -15.06 -6.89
C ILE A 61 13.28 -14.71 -8.37
N GLU A 62 12.06 -14.82 -8.88
CA GLU A 62 11.70 -14.40 -10.24
C GLU A 62 11.00 -13.03 -10.24
N GLY A 63 11.20 -12.26 -11.30
CA GLY A 63 10.54 -10.97 -11.49
C GLY A 63 9.19 -11.10 -12.22
N LEU A 64 8.22 -10.29 -11.82
CA LEU A 64 6.93 -10.15 -12.50
C LEU A 64 6.54 -8.67 -12.66
N ASP A 65 5.92 -8.33 -13.78
CA ASP A 65 5.19 -7.08 -13.98
C ASP A 65 3.80 -7.43 -14.54
N ALA A 66 2.76 -7.21 -13.74
CA ALA A 66 1.41 -7.58 -14.08
C ALA A 66 0.48 -6.37 -14.18
N SER A 67 -0.64 -6.56 -14.89
CA SER A 67 -1.62 -5.50 -15.13
C SER A 67 -2.25 -4.97 -13.83
N ILE A 68 -2.63 -3.69 -13.87
CA ILE A 68 -3.36 -3.02 -12.79
C ILE A 68 -4.84 -3.41 -12.80
N LEU A 69 -5.44 -3.44 -14.01
CA LEU A 69 -6.83 -3.86 -14.17
C LEU A 69 -6.95 -5.33 -13.77
N THR A 70 -7.83 -5.58 -12.81
CA THR A 70 -8.01 -6.87 -12.16
C THR A 70 -9.43 -7.35 -12.37
N HIS A 71 -9.56 -8.61 -12.80
CA HIS A 71 -10.84 -9.26 -12.98
C HIS A 71 -11.56 -9.39 -11.63
N PRO A 72 -12.88 -9.11 -11.55
CA PRO A 72 -13.64 -9.17 -10.30
C PRO A 72 -13.46 -10.49 -9.52
N ASP A 73 -13.52 -11.63 -10.20
CA ASP A 73 -13.37 -12.95 -9.59
C ASP A 73 -12.09 -13.11 -8.77
N VAL A 74 -10.98 -12.48 -9.19
CA VAL A 74 -9.72 -12.53 -8.42
C VAL A 74 -9.89 -11.86 -7.05
N LEU A 75 -10.63 -10.76 -7.00
CA LEU A 75 -10.87 -9.99 -5.76
C LEU A 75 -12.04 -10.56 -4.94
N ILE A 76 -12.95 -11.30 -5.57
CA ILE A 76 -13.94 -12.13 -4.87
C ILE A 76 -13.25 -13.27 -4.14
N HIS A 77 -12.44 -14.05 -4.85
CA HIS A 77 -11.81 -15.26 -4.30
C HIS A 77 -10.70 -14.97 -3.29
N SER A 78 -10.05 -13.81 -3.37
CA SER A 78 -9.12 -13.34 -2.34
C SER A 78 -9.81 -12.69 -1.13
N GLY A 79 -11.13 -12.53 -1.15
CA GLY A 79 -11.92 -11.98 -0.05
C GLY A 79 -12.05 -10.44 -0.06
N HIS A 80 -11.25 -9.73 -0.86
CA HIS A 80 -11.24 -8.28 -0.95
C HIS A 80 -12.61 -7.66 -1.19
N GLU A 81 -13.44 -8.23 -2.07
CA GLU A 81 -14.76 -7.65 -2.35
C GLU A 81 -15.67 -7.59 -1.12
N ASN A 82 -15.53 -8.55 -0.20
CA ASN A 82 -16.36 -8.66 0.99
C ASN A 82 -15.75 -7.95 2.21
N THR A 83 -14.42 -7.91 2.32
CA THR A 83 -13.74 -7.48 3.55
C THR A 83 -12.98 -6.17 3.41
N PHE A 84 -12.71 -5.71 2.18
CA PHE A 84 -11.90 -4.51 1.94
C PHE A 84 -12.75 -3.23 2.04
N THR A 85 -13.37 -3.05 3.21
CA THR A 85 -14.28 -1.95 3.50
C THR A 85 -13.89 -1.19 4.75
N ASP A 86 -14.08 0.12 4.74
CA ASP A 86 -14.02 0.95 5.93
C ASP A 86 -15.42 1.42 6.36
N PRO A 87 -15.66 1.59 7.67
CA PRO A 87 -16.92 2.16 8.16
C PRO A 87 -16.98 3.66 7.84
N LEU A 88 -17.88 4.03 6.93
CA LEU A 88 -18.11 5.39 6.45
C LEU A 88 -19.27 6.06 7.16
N VAL A 89 -19.07 7.31 7.56
CA VAL A 89 -20.08 8.21 8.13
C VAL A 89 -20.14 9.50 7.32
N ASP A 90 -21.34 9.97 6.99
CA ASP A 90 -21.56 11.29 6.36
C ASP A 90 -22.06 12.30 7.40
N CYS A 91 -21.54 13.53 7.34
CA CYS A 91 -22.18 14.65 8.01
C CYS A 91 -23.31 15.20 7.15
N LYS A 92 -24.55 15.17 7.66
CA LYS A 92 -25.70 15.65 6.88
C LYS A 92 -25.69 17.17 6.69
N THR A 93 -25.01 17.90 7.56
CA THR A 93 -24.88 19.37 7.51
C THR A 93 -23.92 19.83 6.41
N CYS A 94 -22.66 19.38 6.40
CA CYS A 94 -21.65 19.84 5.43
C CYS A 94 -21.34 18.83 4.32
N LYS A 95 -22.00 17.65 4.33
CA LYS A 95 -21.83 16.56 3.35
C LYS A 95 -20.43 15.94 3.28
N SER A 96 -19.56 16.28 4.23
CA SER A 96 -18.24 15.66 4.37
C SER A 96 -18.34 14.19 4.80
N ARG A 97 -17.38 13.39 4.35
CA ARG A 97 -17.29 11.95 4.62
C ARG A 97 -16.09 11.65 5.49
N TRP A 98 -16.30 10.80 6.49
CA TRP A 98 -15.29 10.44 7.48
C TRP A 98 -15.33 8.95 7.76
N LYS A 99 -14.17 8.37 8.08
CA LYS A 99 -14.11 7.04 8.68
C LYS A 99 -14.65 7.12 10.12
N SER A 100 -15.57 6.24 10.52
CA SER A 100 -16.21 6.29 11.84
C SER A 100 -15.21 6.39 12.98
N ASP A 101 -14.15 5.60 12.91
CA ASP A 101 -13.15 5.48 13.98
C ASP A 101 -12.29 6.73 14.16
N THR A 102 -12.41 7.68 13.23
CA THR A 102 -11.71 8.98 13.29
C THR A 102 -12.58 10.09 13.89
N ILE A 103 -13.87 9.83 14.12
CA ILE A 103 -14.80 10.81 14.67
C ILE A 103 -14.72 10.75 16.20
N LEU A 104 -14.31 11.86 16.81
CA LEU A 104 -14.31 12.03 18.26
C LEU A 104 -15.60 12.70 18.72
N ASP A 105 -16.12 12.30 19.89
CA ASP A 105 -17.30 12.88 20.55
C ASP A 105 -18.57 12.95 19.68
N ASN A 106 -18.68 12.07 18.67
CA ASN A 106 -19.78 12.08 17.71
C ASN A 106 -19.99 13.44 17.02
N LYS A 107 -18.90 14.18 16.76
CA LYS A 107 -18.91 15.48 16.09
C LYS A 107 -18.14 15.43 14.79
N CYS A 108 -18.75 15.96 13.73
CA CYS A 108 -18.11 16.12 12.43
C CYS A 108 -16.80 16.92 12.55
N PRO A 109 -15.65 16.36 12.17
CA PRO A 109 -14.37 17.09 12.22
C PRO A 109 -14.35 18.35 11.34
N GLY A 110 -15.16 18.39 10.28
CA GLY A 110 -15.20 19.51 9.34
C GLY A 110 -16.04 20.71 9.80
N CYS A 111 -17.09 20.51 10.60
CA CYS A 111 -18.02 21.59 10.98
C CYS A 111 -18.53 21.55 12.42
N GLY A 112 -18.16 20.54 13.21
CA GLY A 112 -18.58 20.36 14.60
C GLY A 112 -20.03 19.87 14.81
N SER A 113 -20.80 19.67 13.73
CA SER A 113 -22.18 19.15 13.80
C SER A 113 -22.21 17.71 14.29
N SER A 114 -23.20 17.38 15.14
CA SER A 114 -23.49 16.01 15.56
C SER A 114 -24.54 15.30 14.68
N ASP A 115 -25.00 15.94 13.60
CA ASP A 115 -25.91 15.32 12.64
C ASP A 115 -25.14 14.45 11.64
N LEU A 116 -24.78 13.27 12.12
CA LEU A 116 -24.06 12.23 11.40
C LEU A 116 -25.02 11.09 11.01
N THR A 117 -24.70 10.37 9.93
CA THR A 117 -25.39 9.12 9.59
C THR A 117 -24.84 7.96 10.43
N GLU A 118 -25.59 6.87 10.51
CA GLU A 118 -25.04 5.61 11.02
C GLU A 118 -23.86 5.15 10.15
N PRO A 119 -22.83 4.52 10.74
CA PRO A 119 -21.73 3.93 9.99
C PRO A 119 -22.22 2.87 9.01
N ARG A 120 -21.70 2.88 7.79
CA ARG A 120 -21.94 1.83 6.78
C ARG A 120 -20.66 1.36 6.11
N PRO A 121 -20.57 0.11 5.64
CA PRO A 121 -19.40 -0.35 4.91
C PRO A 121 -19.20 0.44 3.61
N PHE A 122 -17.97 0.89 3.36
CA PHE A 122 -17.54 1.53 2.12
C PHE A 122 -16.37 0.78 1.53
N ASN A 123 -16.56 0.23 0.32
CA ASN A 123 -15.53 -0.52 -0.38
C ASN A 123 -14.39 0.41 -0.82
N LEU A 124 -13.16 0.06 -0.44
CA LEU A 124 -11.96 0.85 -0.71
C LEU A 124 -11.35 0.55 -2.08
N MET A 125 -11.94 -0.30 -2.92
CA MET A 125 -11.44 -0.57 -4.27
C MET A 125 -12.02 0.41 -5.28
N PHE A 126 -11.19 0.84 -6.24
CA PHE A 126 -11.68 1.57 -7.41
C PHE A 126 -12.25 0.60 -8.44
N LYS A 127 -13.51 0.80 -8.80
CA LYS A 127 -14.20 0.08 -9.87
C LYS A 127 -14.23 0.93 -11.14
N THR A 128 -14.01 0.29 -12.29
CA THR A 128 -14.07 0.93 -13.61
C THR A 128 -14.77 0.02 -14.62
N ASN A 129 -15.38 0.61 -15.64
CA ASN A 129 -16.02 -0.13 -16.72
C ASN A 129 -14.97 -0.60 -17.74
N VAL A 130 -15.15 -1.81 -18.28
CA VAL A 130 -14.29 -2.35 -19.33
C VAL A 130 -15.13 -2.56 -20.58
N GLY A 131 -14.76 -1.92 -21.68
CA GLY A 131 -15.46 -2.02 -22.96
C GLY A 131 -16.19 -0.73 -23.35
N PRO A 132 -16.84 -0.73 -24.52
CA PRO A 132 -17.40 0.48 -25.12
C PRO A 132 -18.76 0.90 -24.56
N VAL A 133 -19.43 0.02 -23.80
CA VAL A 133 -20.77 0.26 -23.25
C VAL A 133 -20.70 0.22 -21.74
N GLU A 134 -21.24 1.25 -21.09
CA GLU A 134 -21.44 1.29 -19.64
C GLU A 134 -22.76 0.59 -19.27
N ASP A 135 -22.82 -0.73 -19.46
CA ASP A 135 -23.99 -1.55 -19.10
C ASP A 135 -23.95 -2.06 -17.65
N GLY A 136 -22.81 -1.89 -16.97
CA GLY A 136 -22.59 -2.35 -15.59
C GLY A 136 -22.21 -3.83 -15.48
N ASP A 137 -22.28 -4.58 -16.58
CA ASP A 137 -21.98 -6.01 -16.63
C ASP A 137 -20.49 -6.25 -16.86
N ASN A 138 -19.82 -5.39 -17.64
CA ASN A 138 -18.39 -5.48 -17.88
C ASN A 138 -17.60 -4.45 -17.07
N PHE A 139 -17.02 -4.89 -15.95
CA PHE A 139 -16.20 -4.04 -15.09
C PHE A 139 -14.92 -4.74 -14.63
N ALA A 140 -13.96 -3.93 -14.19
CA ALA A 140 -12.74 -4.36 -13.54
C ALA A 140 -12.44 -3.47 -12.34
N TYR A 141 -11.53 -3.93 -11.49
CA TYR A 141 -11.00 -3.15 -10.39
C TYR A 141 -9.59 -2.66 -10.71
N LEU A 142 -9.21 -1.49 -10.19
CA LEU A 142 -7.80 -1.17 -10.01
C LEU A 142 -7.32 -1.94 -8.78
N ARG A 143 -6.25 -2.73 -8.93
CA ARG A 143 -5.76 -3.60 -7.85
C ARG A 143 -5.44 -2.84 -6.54
N PRO A 144 -5.89 -3.32 -5.37
CA PRO A 144 -5.59 -2.70 -4.07
C PRO A 144 -4.21 -3.06 -3.50
N GLU A 145 -3.57 -4.06 -4.10
CA GLU A 145 -2.23 -4.58 -3.82
C GLU A 145 -1.66 -5.27 -5.07
N THR A 146 -0.38 -5.66 -5.07
CA THR A 146 0.26 -6.31 -6.23
C THR A 146 0.33 -7.85 -6.11
N ALA A 147 0.21 -8.39 -4.90
CA ALA A 147 0.29 -9.81 -4.57
C ALA A 147 -0.63 -10.73 -5.39
N GLN A 148 -1.89 -10.31 -5.64
CA GLN A 148 -2.88 -11.16 -6.33
C GLN A 148 -2.43 -11.62 -7.72
N GLN A 149 -1.72 -10.76 -8.45
CA GLN A 149 -1.20 -11.12 -9.77
C GLN A 149 0.00 -12.08 -9.70
N ILE A 150 0.73 -12.08 -8.60
CA ILE A 150 1.78 -13.07 -8.34
C ILE A 150 1.12 -14.45 -8.12
N PHE A 151 0.08 -14.53 -7.28
CA PHE A 151 -0.63 -15.79 -7.03
C PHE A 151 -1.26 -16.38 -8.29
N THR A 152 -1.95 -15.55 -9.08
CA THR A 152 -2.60 -16.01 -10.33
C THR A 152 -1.60 -16.45 -11.40
N ASN A 153 -0.35 -15.98 -11.35
CA ASN A 153 0.73 -16.41 -12.25
C ASN A 153 1.65 -17.49 -11.68
N PHE A 154 1.41 -17.98 -10.46
CA PHE A 154 2.26 -18.97 -9.82
C PHE A 154 2.56 -20.18 -10.73
N LYS A 155 1.52 -20.76 -11.36
CA LYS A 155 1.66 -21.90 -12.26
C LYS A 155 2.45 -21.56 -13.53
N ASN A 156 2.17 -20.41 -14.14
CA ASN A 156 2.85 -19.95 -15.36
C ASN A 156 4.35 -19.75 -15.12
N ILE A 157 4.72 -19.16 -13.98
CA ILE A 157 6.12 -18.94 -13.60
C ILE A 157 6.79 -20.27 -13.26
N LEU A 158 6.15 -21.13 -12.47
CA LEU A 158 6.69 -22.45 -12.14
C LEU A 158 6.98 -23.29 -13.39
N ASP A 159 6.06 -23.28 -14.36
CA ASP A 159 6.20 -24.05 -15.61
C ASP A 159 7.32 -23.50 -16.52
N SER A 160 7.52 -22.18 -16.53
CA SER A 160 8.50 -21.52 -17.42
C SER A 160 9.92 -21.45 -16.85
N THR A 161 10.07 -21.52 -15.53
CA THR A 161 11.36 -21.37 -14.83
C THR A 161 11.85 -22.66 -14.17
N ALA A 162 10.99 -23.69 -14.06
CA ALA A 162 11.29 -24.96 -13.41
C ALA A 162 11.85 -24.84 -11.98
N ARG A 163 11.43 -23.79 -11.25
CA ARG A 163 11.84 -23.56 -9.86
C ARG A 163 11.40 -24.68 -8.93
N SER A 164 12.18 -24.91 -7.88
CA SER A 164 11.83 -25.81 -6.77
C SER A 164 11.69 -24.99 -5.50
N LEU A 165 10.79 -25.40 -4.61
CA LEU A 165 10.64 -24.72 -3.32
C LEU A 165 11.91 -24.84 -2.48
N PRO A 166 12.31 -23.76 -1.77
CA PRO A 166 11.66 -22.46 -1.74
C PRO A 166 12.07 -21.56 -2.91
N PHE A 167 11.15 -20.71 -3.36
CA PHE A 167 11.43 -19.66 -4.34
C PHE A 167 10.45 -18.50 -4.16
N GLY A 168 10.82 -17.34 -4.65
CA GLY A 168 9.98 -16.15 -4.61
C GLY A 168 9.56 -15.64 -5.97
N ILE A 169 8.52 -14.81 -5.97
CA ILE A 169 8.16 -13.96 -7.10
C ILE A 169 8.01 -12.54 -6.56
N ALA A 170 8.76 -11.60 -7.13
CA ALA A 170 8.75 -10.20 -6.73
C ALA A 170 8.16 -9.30 -7.82
N GLN A 171 7.47 -8.25 -7.38
CA GLN A 171 6.88 -7.25 -8.26
C GLN A 171 7.01 -5.85 -7.64
N ILE A 172 7.29 -4.86 -8.49
CA ILE A 172 7.14 -3.45 -8.14
C ILE A 172 6.06 -2.87 -9.03
N GLY A 173 5.05 -2.23 -8.44
CA GLY A 173 4.00 -1.62 -9.25
C GLY A 173 3.02 -0.78 -8.46
N LYS A 174 2.10 -0.14 -9.20
CA LYS A 174 1.06 0.69 -8.61
C LYS A 174 -0.04 -0.14 -7.97
N ALA A 175 -0.60 0.40 -6.89
CA ALA A 175 -1.80 -0.08 -6.23
C ALA A 175 -2.67 1.12 -5.83
N PHE A 176 -3.97 0.85 -5.66
CA PHE A 176 -4.97 1.89 -5.47
C PHE A 176 -5.90 1.58 -4.31
N ARG A 177 -6.09 2.55 -3.42
CA ARG A 177 -7.03 2.44 -2.29
C ARG A 177 -7.88 3.69 -2.25
N ASN A 178 -9.19 3.55 -2.36
CA ASN A 178 -10.15 4.64 -2.35
C ASN A 178 -10.35 5.20 -0.93
N GLU A 179 -9.26 5.70 -0.33
CA GLU A 179 -9.23 6.19 1.04
C GLU A 179 -10.28 7.30 1.24
N ILE A 180 -11.09 7.14 2.30
CA ILE A 180 -12.16 8.07 2.66
C ILE A 180 -11.57 9.44 3.01
N THR A 181 -10.52 9.45 3.83
CA THR A 181 -9.88 10.68 4.32
C THR A 181 -8.36 10.60 4.14
N PRO A 182 -7.84 10.97 2.95
CA PRO A 182 -6.41 11.08 2.72
C PRO A 182 -5.80 12.15 3.64
N ARG A 183 -4.72 11.81 4.35
CA ARG A 183 -4.12 12.65 5.40
C ARG A 183 -2.62 12.39 5.52
N ASN A 184 -1.93 13.30 6.21
CA ASN A 184 -0.50 13.22 6.51
C ASN A 184 0.32 12.98 5.24
N PHE A 185 0.26 13.91 4.28
CA PHE A 185 1.11 13.86 3.09
C PHE A 185 1.02 12.52 2.33
N ILE A 186 2.12 11.77 2.19
CA ILE A 186 2.19 10.49 1.46
C ILE A 186 1.78 9.25 2.27
N PHE A 187 1.38 9.40 3.55
CA PHE A 187 1.06 8.26 4.41
C PHE A 187 -0.33 7.66 4.16
N ARG A 188 -1.29 8.48 3.71
CA ARG A 188 -2.61 8.02 3.28
C ARG A 188 -2.97 8.64 1.95
N VAL A 189 -2.71 7.89 0.88
CA VAL A 189 -2.90 8.28 -0.51
C VAL A 189 -3.78 7.28 -1.23
N ARG A 190 -4.34 7.69 -2.37
CA ARG A 190 -5.23 6.85 -3.17
C ARG A 190 -4.53 6.03 -4.24
N GLU A 191 -3.34 6.48 -4.63
CA GLU A 191 -2.47 5.84 -5.60
C GLU A 191 -1.06 5.86 -5.04
N PHE A 192 -0.41 4.71 -5.03
CA PHE A 192 0.96 4.54 -4.55
C PHE A 192 1.63 3.36 -5.25
N GLU A 193 2.92 3.19 -5.03
CA GLU A 193 3.67 2.02 -5.50
C GLU A 193 4.07 1.15 -4.32
N GLN A 194 4.05 -0.15 -4.55
CA GLN A 194 4.52 -1.16 -3.61
C GLN A 194 5.64 -1.98 -4.24
N MET A 195 6.49 -2.53 -3.37
CA MET A 195 7.52 -3.51 -3.73
C MET A 195 7.23 -4.76 -2.90
N GLU A 196 6.60 -5.76 -3.52
CA GLU A 196 6.10 -6.95 -2.83
C GLU A 196 6.83 -8.20 -3.31
N LEU A 197 6.95 -9.16 -2.42
CA LEU A 197 7.55 -10.46 -2.64
C LEU A 197 6.63 -11.53 -2.04
N GLU A 198 6.19 -12.47 -2.86
CA GLU A 198 5.58 -13.70 -2.39
C GLU A 198 6.63 -14.80 -2.40
N TYR A 199 7.06 -15.25 -1.22
CA TYR A 199 8.09 -16.27 -1.07
C TYR A 199 7.46 -17.61 -0.68
N PHE A 200 7.41 -18.53 -1.64
CA PHE A 200 6.74 -19.82 -1.51
C PHE A 200 7.67 -20.83 -0.84
N VAL A 201 7.17 -21.47 0.21
CA VAL A 201 7.95 -22.40 1.05
C VAL A 201 7.21 -23.71 1.28
N LYS A 202 7.92 -24.75 1.75
CA LYS A 202 7.28 -25.99 2.17
C LYS A 202 6.57 -25.77 3.52
N PRO A 203 5.33 -26.27 3.70
CA PRO A 203 4.67 -26.24 5.01
C PRO A 203 5.55 -26.82 6.12
N GLY A 204 5.61 -26.16 7.27
CA GLY A 204 6.47 -26.53 8.40
C GLY A 204 7.87 -25.89 8.35
N SER A 205 8.21 -25.17 7.27
CA SER A 205 9.42 -24.32 7.20
C SER A 205 9.11 -22.82 7.25
N ASP A 206 7.83 -22.45 7.32
CA ASP A 206 7.32 -21.08 7.29
C ASP A 206 7.87 -20.20 8.43
N ASP A 207 7.90 -20.69 9.67
CA ASP A 207 8.42 -19.92 10.81
C ASP A 207 9.91 -19.55 10.65
N LYS A 208 10.70 -20.46 10.07
CA LYS A 208 12.12 -20.20 9.77
C LYS A 208 12.25 -19.09 8.72
N TRP A 209 11.57 -19.25 7.60
CA TRP A 209 11.65 -18.30 6.48
C TRP A 209 11.08 -16.94 6.83
N HIS A 210 10.00 -16.89 7.62
CA HIS A 210 9.44 -15.64 8.13
C HIS A 210 10.48 -14.86 8.93
N LYS A 211 11.16 -15.51 9.89
CA LYS A 211 12.23 -14.87 10.67
C LYS A 211 13.37 -14.39 9.77
N GLU A 212 13.81 -15.22 8.83
CA GLU A 212 14.89 -14.89 7.90
C GLU A 212 14.56 -13.65 7.06
N TRP A 213 13.33 -13.57 6.54
CA TRP A 213 12.87 -12.40 5.79
C TRP A 213 12.77 -11.14 6.64
N VAL A 214 12.27 -11.24 7.88
CA VAL A 214 12.25 -10.08 8.80
C VAL A 214 13.66 -9.54 9.02
N ASP A 215 14.62 -10.41 9.34
CA ASP A 215 16.02 -10.01 9.57
C ASP A 215 16.65 -9.40 8.30
N ASN A 216 16.45 -10.04 7.14
CA ASN A 216 16.93 -9.54 5.85
C ASN A 216 16.36 -8.15 5.54
N ARG A 217 15.07 -7.92 5.84
CA ARG A 217 14.42 -6.65 5.52
C ARG A 217 14.81 -5.51 6.44
N ILE A 218 15.05 -5.79 7.72
CA ILE A 218 15.65 -4.84 8.66
C ILE A 218 17.05 -4.44 8.19
N ASN A 219 17.90 -5.41 7.87
CA ASN A 219 19.28 -5.15 7.45
C ASN A 219 19.34 -4.31 6.17
N TRP A 220 18.54 -4.66 5.16
CA TRP A 220 18.49 -3.90 3.92
C TRP A 220 18.08 -2.44 4.14
N TRP A 221 17.10 -2.15 5.02
CA TRP A 221 16.74 -0.76 5.31
C TRP A 221 17.89 0.02 5.97
N VAL A 222 18.64 -0.63 6.86
CA VAL A 222 19.84 -0.03 7.47
C VAL A 222 20.92 0.24 6.41
N GLU A 223 21.13 -0.67 5.46
CA GLU A 223 22.05 -0.49 4.33
C GLU A 223 21.64 0.66 3.40
N GLN A 224 20.33 0.90 3.24
CA GLN A 224 19.81 2.07 2.50
C GLN A 224 19.97 3.40 3.28
N GLY A 225 20.56 3.36 4.49
CA GLY A 225 20.85 4.54 5.30
C GLY A 225 19.77 4.89 6.32
N ILE A 226 18.80 4.00 6.57
CA ILE A 226 17.82 4.20 7.65
C ILE A 226 18.48 3.91 9.00
N PRO A 227 18.47 4.86 9.96
CA PRO A 227 19.05 4.63 11.28
C PRO A 227 18.31 3.51 12.02
N LYS A 228 19.06 2.51 12.52
CA LYS A 228 18.48 1.34 13.18
C LYS A 228 17.69 1.70 14.45
N ASP A 229 18.09 2.73 15.17
CA ASP A 229 17.41 3.25 16.36
C ASP A 229 16.07 3.93 16.04
N LYS A 230 15.82 4.27 14.76
CA LYS A 230 14.55 4.80 14.27
C LYS A 230 13.60 3.74 13.70
N LEU A 231 14.05 2.49 13.62
CA LEU A 231 13.23 1.35 13.23
C LEU A 231 12.64 0.67 14.48
N GLN A 232 11.33 0.49 14.48
CA GLN A 232 10.63 -0.28 15.50
C GLN A 232 9.95 -1.50 14.88
N ILE A 233 10.08 -2.63 15.56
CA ILE A 233 9.52 -3.90 15.12
C ILE A 233 8.24 -4.14 15.91
N LEU A 234 7.10 -4.13 15.22
CA LEU A 234 5.82 -4.46 15.81
C LEU A 234 5.45 -5.89 15.41
N ASN A 235 5.38 -6.80 16.39
CA ASN A 235 4.74 -8.09 16.19
C ASN A 235 3.23 -7.86 16.30
N VAL A 236 2.50 -8.06 15.21
CA VAL A 236 1.06 -7.77 15.15
C VAL A 236 0.33 -8.75 16.10
N PRO A 237 -0.46 -8.24 17.06
CA PRO A 237 -1.25 -9.09 17.96
C PRO A 237 -2.27 -9.95 17.22
N ASP A 238 -2.59 -11.13 17.75
CA ASP A 238 -3.52 -12.08 17.12
C ASP A 238 -4.88 -11.49 16.73
N ASN A 239 -5.40 -10.54 17.53
CA ASN A 239 -6.67 -9.85 17.27
C ASN A 239 -6.61 -8.86 16.10
N ASP A 240 -5.41 -8.44 15.70
CA ASP A 240 -5.18 -7.46 14.64
C ASP A 240 -4.59 -8.12 13.37
N LEU A 241 -4.34 -9.44 13.40
CA LEU A 241 -3.90 -10.19 12.23
C LEU A 241 -4.98 -10.21 11.15
N ALA A 242 -4.55 -10.09 9.89
CA ALA A 242 -5.41 -10.41 8.77
C ALA A 242 -5.87 -11.89 8.88
N HIS A 243 -7.09 -12.18 8.42
CA HIS A 243 -7.73 -13.48 8.58
C HIS A 243 -6.94 -14.68 7.99
N TYR A 244 -5.99 -14.42 7.09
CA TYR A 244 -5.12 -15.42 6.47
C TYR A 244 -3.70 -15.48 7.06
N SER A 245 -3.33 -14.59 7.99
CA SER A 245 -1.98 -14.47 8.51
C SER A 245 -1.77 -15.32 9.76
N LYS A 246 -0.80 -16.24 9.73
CA LYS A 246 -0.33 -16.98 10.92
C LYS A 246 0.47 -16.10 11.89
N ALA A 247 1.26 -15.18 11.33
CA ALA A 247 2.04 -14.18 12.05
C ALA A 247 2.32 -13.01 11.10
N THR A 248 2.51 -11.80 11.64
CA THR A 248 2.89 -10.62 10.85
C THR A 248 3.80 -9.72 11.68
N VAL A 249 4.82 -9.17 11.02
CA VAL A 249 5.75 -8.21 11.62
C VAL A 249 5.75 -6.95 10.76
N ASP A 250 5.41 -5.83 11.38
CA ASP A 250 5.47 -4.52 10.77
C ASP A 250 6.78 -3.83 11.15
N LEU A 251 7.50 -3.33 10.14
CA LEU A 251 8.68 -2.50 10.31
C LEU A 251 8.26 -1.02 10.28
N MET A 252 8.14 -0.43 11.46
CA MET A 252 7.71 0.95 11.66
C MET A 252 8.91 1.90 11.67
N TYR A 253 8.76 3.10 11.13
CA TYR A 253 9.78 4.16 11.19
C TYR A 253 9.27 5.36 11.98
N GLU A 254 10.09 5.86 12.89
CA GLU A 254 9.75 7.02 13.73
C GLU A 254 9.84 8.33 12.92
N PHE A 255 8.75 8.73 12.28
CA PHE A 255 8.63 10.00 11.57
C PHE A 255 8.44 11.18 12.54
N PRO A 256 8.62 12.44 12.09
CA PRO A 256 8.43 13.62 12.94
C PRO A 256 7.04 13.74 13.60
N HIS A 257 6.00 13.11 13.03
CA HIS A 257 4.65 13.08 13.61
C HIS A 257 4.39 11.84 14.49
N GLY A 258 5.42 11.05 14.80
CA GLY A 258 5.32 9.77 15.51
C GLY A 258 5.46 8.56 14.58
N LEU A 259 5.20 7.39 15.16
CA LEU A 259 5.13 6.10 14.48
C LEU A 259 3.87 5.98 13.62
#